data_AF-A0A242NKH7-F1
#
_entry.id   AF-A0A242NKH7-F1
#
_cell.length_a   1.000
_cell.length_b   1.000
_cell.length_c   1.000
_cell.angle_alpha   90.00
_cell.angle_beta   90.00
_cell.angle_gamma   90.00
#
_symmetry.space_group_name_H-M   'P 1'
#
loop_
_entity.id
_entity.type
_entity.pdbx_description
1 polymer ?
#
loop_
_entity_poly.entity_id
_entity_poly.type
_entity_poly.pdbx_seq_one_letter_code
_entity_poly.pdbx_strand_id
1 'polypeptide(L)'
;MKTEVSFSIVFSQTANFIRNRFWPIALISFLLNLVASLLLKNTFDIAIITQLLQAGNPSGFPLLLKMVIIKSVLFMIIDAILIAVIYNYSVNDYLNTNTVFSRILPNALNIIGFQLIFLIILPVIFLMGILIFMVLGIIIPKELTILLFAIVALVFAIFFNALYYNFCGLITQPTTKSFFEKFAECNRSTLTHWRFALPMMLIYLLIVVIISLLNGASNNIFLSVIYPTIITILNVFTICFFYRLNMLLISNKSTLEPPQQNNNLII
;
A
#
# COMPACT_ATOMS: atom_id res chain seq x y z
N MET A 1 -34.07 1.29 3.12
CA MET A 1 -33.26 2.47 3.48
C MET A 1 -31.91 2.34 2.80
N LYS A 2 -31.53 3.28 1.93
CA LYS A 2 -30.18 3.33 1.33
C LYS A 2 -29.20 3.70 2.45
N THR A 3 -28.36 2.76 2.90
CA THR A 3 -27.24 3.10 3.77
C THR A 3 -26.21 3.81 2.89
N GLU A 4 -26.17 5.13 2.96
CA GLU A 4 -25.05 5.88 2.40
C GLU A 4 -23.76 5.33 3.00
N VAL A 5 -22.81 4.93 2.14
CA VAL A 5 -21.52 4.45 2.61
C VAL A 5 -20.87 5.60 3.36
N SER A 6 -20.61 5.40 4.65
CA SER A 6 -19.93 6.38 5.48
C SER A 6 -18.59 5.82 5.94
N PHE A 7 -17.62 6.70 6.19
CA PHE A 7 -16.29 6.31 6.65
C PHE A 7 -16.38 5.45 7.92
N SER A 8 -17.26 5.82 8.86
CA SER A 8 -17.49 5.09 10.11
C SER A 8 -17.92 3.64 9.87
N ILE A 9 -18.81 3.40 8.91
CA ILE A 9 -19.25 2.04 8.56
C ILE A 9 -18.07 1.22 8.02
N VAL A 10 -17.31 1.75 7.05
CA VAL A 10 -16.15 1.05 6.45
C VAL A 10 -15.10 0.76 7.52
N PHE A 11 -14.80 1.74 8.37
CA PHE A 11 -13.82 1.63 9.43
C PHE A 11 -14.24 0.60 10.49
N SER A 12 -15.50 0.65 10.95
CA SER A 12 -16.03 -0.31 11.94
C SER A 12 -16.02 -1.75 11.40
N GLN A 13 -16.44 -1.95 10.15
CA GLN A 13 -16.39 -3.28 9.52
C GLN A 13 -14.94 -3.79 9.39
N THR A 14 -14.00 -2.91 9.06
CA THR A 14 -12.56 -3.24 9.00
C THR A 14 -12.03 -3.61 10.39
N ALA A 15 -12.32 -2.79 11.40
CA ALA A 15 -11.89 -3.01 12.77
C ALA A 15 -12.44 -4.33 13.33
N ASN A 16 -13.73 -4.62 13.11
CA ASN A 16 -14.34 -5.88 13.55
C ASN A 16 -13.72 -7.10 12.85
N PHE A 17 -13.42 -6.99 11.55
CA PHE A 17 -12.76 -8.05 10.80
C PHE A 17 -11.37 -8.38 11.36
N ILE A 18 -10.55 -7.34 11.58
CA ILE A 18 -9.20 -7.48 12.13
C ILE A 18 -9.27 -7.99 13.56
N ARG A 19 -10.16 -7.44 14.41
CA ARG A 19 -10.32 -7.86 15.80
C ARG A 19 -10.61 -9.35 15.93
N ASN A 20 -11.54 -9.87 15.12
CA ASN A 20 -11.93 -11.28 15.16
C ASN A 20 -10.84 -12.23 14.66
N ARG A 21 -9.85 -11.71 13.90
CA ARG A 21 -8.78 -12.48 13.26
C ARG A 21 -7.40 -11.95 13.63
N PHE A 22 -7.29 -11.28 14.79
CA PHE A 22 -6.09 -10.55 15.16
C PHE A 22 -4.89 -11.48 15.34
N TRP A 23 -5.07 -12.55 16.12
CA TRP A 23 -4.01 -13.53 16.41
C TRP A 23 -3.36 -14.11 15.15
N PRO A 24 -4.09 -14.68 14.18
CA PRO A 24 -3.46 -15.21 12.98
C PRO A 24 -2.81 -14.13 12.13
N ILE A 25 -3.41 -12.94 12.02
CA ILE A 25 -2.82 -11.82 11.26
C ILE A 25 -1.51 -11.36 11.90
N ALA A 26 -1.48 -11.23 13.24
CA ALA A 26 -0.30 -10.83 13.98
C ALA A 26 0.83 -11.86 13.85
N LEU A 27 0.50 -13.15 13.95
CA LEU A 27 1.47 -14.23 13.80
C LEU A 27 2.09 -14.25 12.39
N ILE A 28 1.27 -14.18 11.35
CA ILE A 28 1.74 -14.13 9.96
C ILE A 28 2.61 -12.89 9.73
N SER A 29 2.16 -11.73 10.22
CA SER A 29 2.92 -10.47 10.11
C SER A 29 4.28 -10.58 10.81
N PHE A 30 4.33 -11.20 11.99
CA PHE A 30 5.56 -11.42 12.73
C PHE A 30 6.51 -12.36 11.98
N LEU A 31 6.02 -13.51 11.49
CA LEU A 31 6.84 -14.48 10.75
C LEU A 31 7.42 -13.87 9.47
N LEU A 32 6.61 -13.14 8.71
CA LEU A 32 7.06 -12.47 7.48
C LEU A 32 8.17 -11.46 7.78
N ASN A 33 8.01 -10.64 8.82
CA ASN A 33 9.02 -9.66 9.18
C ASN A 33 10.27 -10.28 9.81
N LEU A 34 10.13 -11.38 10.56
CA LEU A 34 11.28 -12.13 11.07
C LEU A 34 12.15 -12.63 9.90
N VAL A 35 11.53 -13.30 8.92
CA VAL A 35 12.23 -13.81 7.73
C VAL A 35 12.82 -12.65 6.93
N ALA A 36 12.07 -11.56 6.73
CA ALA A 36 12.53 -10.40 5.99
C ALA A 36 13.73 -9.73 6.65
N SER A 37 13.70 -9.52 7.97
CA SER A 37 14.81 -8.93 8.72
C SER A 37 16.04 -9.82 8.70
N LEU A 38 15.89 -11.15 8.78
CA LEU A 38 17.00 -12.09 8.65
C LEU A 38 17.65 -12.03 7.25
N LEU A 39 16.83 -12.02 6.19
CA LEU A 39 17.32 -11.90 4.81
C LEU A 39 18.06 -10.59 4.60
N LEU A 40 17.49 -9.46 5.03
CA LEU A 40 18.11 -8.15 4.87
C LEU A 40 19.42 -8.04 5.65
N LYS A 41 19.45 -8.53 6.90
CA LYS A 41 20.67 -8.51 7.74
C LYS A 41 21.78 -9.39 7.18
N ASN A 42 21.44 -10.54 6.59
CA ASN A 42 22.43 -11.45 6.01
C ASN A 42 22.92 -10.98 4.63
N THR A 43 22.11 -10.20 3.91
CA THR A 43 22.44 -9.74 2.55
C THR A 43 23.20 -8.42 2.55
N PHE A 44 22.99 -7.56 3.57
CA PHE A 44 23.54 -6.21 3.59
C PHE A 44 24.23 -5.88 4.91
N ASP A 45 25.47 -5.44 4.80
CA ASP A 45 26.17 -4.75 5.87
C ASP A 45 25.97 -3.23 5.69
N ILE A 46 25.08 -2.68 6.50
CA ILE A 46 24.75 -1.24 6.49
C ILE A 46 25.99 -0.40 6.83
N ALA A 47 26.90 -0.91 7.66
CA ALA A 47 28.11 -0.17 8.03
C ALA A 47 29.04 0.00 6.82
N ILE A 48 29.24 -1.06 6.04
CA ILE A 48 30.05 -1.01 4.81
C ILE A 48 29.45 -0.05 3.79
N ILE A 49 28.13 -0.09 3.57
CA ILE A 49 27.43 0.83 2.66
C ILE A 49 27.65 2.28 3.10
N THR A 50 27.45 2.55 4.38
CA THR A 50 27.55 3.91 4.93
C THR A 50 28.98 4.44 4.81
N GLN A 51 29.98 3.61 5.11
CA GLN A 51 31.39 3.95 4.97
C GLN A 51 31.78 4.23 3.51
N LEU A 52 31.33 3.41 2.56
CA LEU A 52 31.63 3.60 1.14
C LEU A 52 31.00 4.89 0.60
N LEU A 53 29.78 5.24 1.03
CA LEU A 53 29.11 6.48 0.65
C LEU A 53 29.81 7.71 1.26
N GLN A 54 30.18 7.65 2.54
CA GLN A 54 30.92 8.73 3.20
C GLN A 54 32.32 8.93 2.61
N ALA A 55 32.96 7.84 2.18
CA ALA A 55 34.26 7.88 1.51
C ALA A 55 34.18 8.35 0.03
N GLY A 56 33.00 8.67 -0.49
CA GLY A 56 32.81 9.05 -1.89
C GLY A 56 33.20 7.95 -2.89
N ASN A 57 33.19 6.69 -2.46
CA ASN A 57 33.63 5.58 -3.29
C ASN A 57 32.58 5.32 -4.39
N PRO A 58 32.97 5.22 -5.68
CA PRO A 58 32.04 4.99 -6.79
C PRO A 58 31.24 3.68 -6.65
N SER A 59 31.73 2.70 -5.90
CA SER A 59 31.02 1.44 -5.60
C SER A 59 29.89 1.58 -4.57
N GLY A 60 29.85 2.66 -3.79
CA GLY A 60 28.84 2.87 -2.74
C GLY A 60 27.42 3.03 -3.31
N PHE A 61 27.27 3.79 -4.40
CA PHE A 61 25.96 4.04 -5.01
C PHE A 61 25.34 2.78 -5.65
N PRO A 62 26.05 1.99 -6.48
CA PRO A 62 25.54 0.71 -6.99
C PRO A 62 25.13 -0.26 -5.89
N LEU A 63 25.87 -0.32 -4.78
CA LEU A 63 25.58 -1.23 -3.68
C LEU A 63 24.35 -0.78 -2.87
N LEU A 64 24.17 0.53 -2.69
CA LEU A 64 22.93 1.11 -2.15
C LEU A 64 21.73 0.82 -3.06
N LEU A 65 21.88 0.99 -4.37
CA LEU A 65 20.81 0.71 -5.33
C LEU A 65 20.39 -0.77 -5.28
N LYS A 66 21.37 -1.69 -5.22
CA LYS A 66 21.12 -3.12 -5.02
C LYS A 66 20.33 -3.39 -3.74
N MET A 67 20.68 -2.72 -2.64
CA MET A 67 19.96 -2.82 -1.38
C MET A 67 18.51 -2.36 -1.49
N VAL A 68 18.28 -1.21 -2.11
CA VAL A 68 16.93 -0.65 -2.32
C VAL A 68 16.10 -1.61 -3.17
N ILE A 69 16.62 -2.13 -4.28
CA ILE A 69 15.90 -3.05 -5.16
C ILE A 69 15.50 -4.34 -4.43
N ILE A 70 16.45 -4.99 -3.73
CA ILE A 70 16.16 -6.24 -3.02
C ILE A 70 15.14 -6.00 -1.90
N LYS A 71 15.29 -4.90 -1.15
CA LYS A 71 14.32 -4.50 -0.14
C LYS A 71 12.93 -4.31 -0.75
N SER A 72 12.82 -3.58 -1.85
CA SER A 72 11.55 -3.36 -2.54
C SER A 72 10.88 -4.65 -3.00
N VAL A 73 11.64 -5.56 -3.64
CA VAL A 73 11.10 -6.86 -4.09
C VAL A 73 10.60 -7.68 -2.90
N LEU A 74 11.34 -7.71 -1.81
CA LEU A 74 10.95 -8.43 -0.59
C LEU A 74 9.63 -7.89 -0.02
N PHE A 75 9.46 -6.57 0.07
CA PHE A 75 8.22 -5.97 0.55
C PHE A 75 7.04 -6.19 -0.41
N MET A 76 7.26 -6.25 -1.73
CA MET A 76 6.21 -6.64 -2.68
C MET A 76 5.73 -8.08 -2.47
N ILE A 77 6.65 -9.00 -2.16
CA ILE A 77 6.31 -10.40 -1.86
C ILE A 77 5.51 -10.48 -0.55
N ILE A 78 5.93 -9.74 0.48
CA ILE A 78 5.20 -9.64 1.75
C ILE A 78 3.77 -9.16 1.49
N ASP A 79 3.59 -8.04 0.77
CA ASP A 79 2.26 -7.51 0.46
C ASP A 79 1.42 -8.51 -0.34
N ALA A 80 2.00 -9.23 -1.29
CA ALA A 80 1.29 -10.28 -2.04
C ALA A 80 0.76 -11.41 -1.14
N ILE A 81 1.55 -11.83 -0.15
CA ILE A 81 1.16 -12.83 0.86
C ILE A 81 0.05 -12.26 1.75
N LEU A 82 0.19 -11.03 2.23
CA LEU A 82 -0.83 -10.39 3.08
C LEU A 82 -2.17 -10.28 2.36
N ILE A 83 -2.17 -9.89 1.09
CA ILE A 83 -3.38 -9.83 0.25
C ILE A 83 -4.02 -11.20 0.11
N ALA A 84 -3.22 -12.25 -0.11
CA ALA A 84 -3.72 -13.62 -0.19
C ALA A 84 -4.34 -14.09 1.14
N VAL A 85 -3.74 -13.72 2.26
CA VAL A 85 -4.23 -14.00 3.62
C VAL A 85 -5.53 -13.24 3.91
N ILE A 86 -5.62 -11.96 3.57
CA ILE A 86 -6.85 -11.16 3.71
C ILE A 86 -7.97 -11.78 2.89
N TYR A 87 -7.69 -12.16 1.63
CA TYR A 87 -8.67 -12.83 0.81
C TYR A 87 -9.13 -14.14 1.43
N ASN A 88 -8.18 -15.00 1.85
CA ASN A 88 -8.53 -16.28 2.48
C ASN A 88 -9.47 -16.06 3.67
N TYR A 89 -9.14 -15.12 4.55
CA TYR A 89 -9.96 -14.83 5.73
C TYR A 89 -11.29 -14.12 5.43
N SER A 90 -11.44 -13.58 4.22
CA SER A 90 -12.69 -12.99 3.75
C SER A 90 -13.65 -14.04 3.19
N VAL A 91 -13.15 -15.22 2.78
CA VAL A 91 -13.94 -16.31 2.19
C VAL A 91 -14.06 -17.52 3.12
N ASN A 92 -13.00 -17.80 3.89
CA ASN A 92 -12.89 -18.91 4.83
C ASN A 92 -12.66 -18.36 6.25
N ASP A 93 -13.21 -19.03 7.26
CA ASP A 93 -12.94 -18.65 8.66
C ASP A 93 -11.62 -19.23 9.21
N TYR A 94 -10.99 -20.14 8.47
CA TYR A 94 -9.70 -20.75 8.81
C TYR A 94 -8.65 -20.47 7.73
N LEU A 95 -7.38 -20.70 8.05
CA LEU A 95 -6.27 -20.53 7.11
C LEU A 95 -6.22 -21.69 6.11
N ASN A 96 -6.73 -21.51 4.89
CA ASN A 96 -6.57 -22.49 3.82
C ASN A 96 -5.30 -22.17 3.01
N THR A 97 -4.23 -22.93 3.26
CA THR A 97 -2.93 -22.74 2.62
C THR A 97 -2.99 -22.83 1.10
N ASN A 98 -3.80 -23.74 0.54
CA ASN A 98 -3.95 -23.87 -0.92
C ASN A 98 -4.55 -22.60 -1.55
N THR A 99 -5.50 -21.97 -0.85
CA THR A 99 -6.10 -20.69 -1.28
C THR A 99 -5.07 -19.56 -1.20
N VAL A 100 -4.23 -19.55 -0.18
CA VAL A 100 -3.17 -18.54 -0.03
C VAL A 100 -2.12 -18.72 -1.13
N PHE A 101 -1.52 -19.91 -1.26
CA PHE A 101 -0.44 -20.18 -2.22
C PHE A 101 -0.85 -19.94 -3.67
N SER A 102 -2.05 -20.34 -4.07
CA SER A 102 -2.56 -20.11 -5.43
C SER A 102 -2.73 -18.63 -5.78
N ARG A 103 -2.78 -17.73 -4.79
CA ARG A 103 -2.96 -16.29 -5.00
C ARG A 103 -1.70 -15.46 -4.84
N ILE A 104 -0.64 -15.97 -4.20
CA ILE A 104 0.61 -15.22 -4.00
C ILE A 104 1.19 -14.75 -5.34
N LEU A 105 1.37 -15.66 -6.31
CA LEU A 105 1.98 -15.30 -7.59
C LEU A 105 1.14 -14.30 -8.40
N PRO A 106 -0.18 -14.51 -8.62
CA PRO A 106 -1.02 -13.50 -9.25
C PRO A 106 -0.98 -12.14 -8.56
N ASN A 107 -1.02 -12.10 -7.23
CA ASN A 107 -0.96 -10.84 -6.47
C ASN A 107 0.40 -10.15 -6.65
N ALA A 108 1.50 -10.91 -6.58
CA ALA A 108 2.84 -10.38 -6.78
C ALA A 108 3.01 -9.78 -8.19
N LEU A 109 2.52 -10.47 -9.23
CA LEU A 109 2.55 -9.96 -10.59
C LEU A 109 1.74 -8.67 -10.76
N ASN A 110 0.56 -8.58 -10.14
CA ASN A 110 -0.24 -7.35 -10.16
C ASN A 110 0.48 -6.20 -9.44
N ILE A 111 1.08 -6.44 -8.27
CA ILE A 111 1.86 -5.43 -7.54
C ILE A 111 3.05 -4.97 -8.38
N ILE A 112 3.81 -5.90 -8.96
CA ILE A 112 4.95 -5.58 -9.84
C ILE A 112 4.47 -4.75 -11.04
N GLY A 113 3.37 -5.12 -11.69
CA GLY A 113 2.80 -4.36 -12.79
C GLY A 113 2.44 -2.92 -12.39
N PHE A 114 1.82 -2.75 -11.22
CA PHE A 114 1.51 -1.42 -10.67
C PHE A 114 2.79 -0.60 -10.45
N GLN A 115 3.80 -1.20 -9.81
CA GLN A 115 5.07 -0.53 -9.53
C GLN A 115 5.82 -0.16 -10.82
N LEU A 116 5.82 -1.02 -11.83
CA LEU A 116 6.46 -0.74 -13.13
C LEU A 116 5.80 0.43 -13.87
N ILE A 117 4.47 0.54 -13.85
CA ILE A 117 3.78 1.68 -14.44
C ILE A 117 4.18 2.97 -13.74
N PHE A 118 4.16 2.98 -12.41
CA PHE A 118 4.54 4.17 -11.65
C PHE A 118 6.04 4.46 -11.69
N LEU A 119 6.91 3.47 -11.91
CA LEU A 119 8.33 3.68 -12.18
C LEU A 119 8.54 4.52 -13.45
N ILE A 120 7.66 4.40 -14.45
CA ILE A 120 7.70 5.19 -15.68
C ILE A 120 7.06 6.57 -15.48
N ILE A 121 5.91 6.63 -14.79
CA ILE A 121 5.14 7.87 -14.63
C ILE A 121 5.78 8.83 -13.62
N LEU A 122 6.27 8.33 -12.48
CA LEU A 122 6.78 9.15 -11.38
C LEU A 122 7.94 10.07 -11.80
N PRO A 123 8.98 9.59 -12.54
CA PRO A 123 10.07 10.47 -12.98
C PRO A 123 9.58 11.66 -13.80
N VAL A 124 8.58 11.46 -14.66
CA VAL A 124 8.00 12.54 -15.48
C VAL A 124 7.30 13.57 -14.60
N ILE A 125 6.51 13.11 -13.62
CA ILE A 125 5.84 13.99 -12.65
C ILE A 125 6.87 14.78 -11.84
N PHE A 126 7.91 14.12 -11.33
CA PHE A 126 8.96 14.78 -10.54
C PHE A 126 9.75 15.79 -11.37
N LEU A 127 10.09 15.46 -12.62
CA LEU A 127 10.82 16.36 -13.51
C LEU A 127 10.01 17.63 -13.79
N MET A 128 8.71 17.48 -14.09
CA MET A 128 7.82 18.62 -14.29
C MET A 128 7.62 19.42 -13.01
N GLY A 129 7.45 18.76 -11.86
CA GLY A 129 7.36 19.41 -10.56
C GLY A 129 8.59 20.25 -10.26
N ILE A 130 9.79 19.69 -10.39
CA ILE A 130 11.05 20.41 -10.19
C ILE A 130 11.13 21.65 -11.08
N LEU A 131 10.78 21.52 -12.36
CA LEU A 131 10.80 22.65 -13.30
C LEU A 131 9.85 23.77 -12.87
N ILE A 132 8.62 23.43 -12.46
CA ILE A 132 7.64 24.41 -11.94
C ILE A 132 8.21 25.15 -10.73
N PHE A 133 8.79 24.42 -9.77
CA PHE A 133 9.34 25.02 -8.55
C PHE A 133 10.63 25.79 -8.79
N MET A 134 11.43 25.44 -9.80
CA MET A 134 12.58 26.24 -10.23
C MET A 134 12.14 27.61 -10.74
N VAL A 135 11.11 27.66 -11.59
CA VAL A 135 10.55 28.92 -12.09
C VAL A 135 9.92 29.74 -10.95
N LEU A 136 9.17 29.08 -10.06
CA LEU A 136 8.57 29.72 -8.90
C LEU A 136 9.62 30.34 -7.97
N GLY A 137 10.75 29.67 -7.79
CA GLY A 137 11.88 30.12 -6.97
C GLY A 137 12.61 31.36 -7.50
N ILE A 138 12.31 31.81 -8.72
CA ILE A 138 12.77 33.10 -9.26
C ILE A 138 11.93 34.26 -8.68
N ILE A 139 10.68 34.00 -8.32
CA ILE A 139 9.69 35.01 -7.93
C ILE A 139 9.58 35.12 -6.40
N ILE A 140 9.74 33.99 -5.70
CA ILE A 140 9.43 33.84 -4.27
C ILE A 140 10.72 33.52 -3.50
N PRO A 141 10.87 33.94 -2.22
CA PRO A 141 11.99 33.53 -1.38
C PRO A 141 12.24 32.02 -1.41
N LYS A 142 13.53 31.66 -1.39
CA LYS A 142 13.98 30.28 -1.54
C LYS A 142 13.39 29.37 -0.45
N GLU A 143 13.34 29.87 0.78
CA GLU A 143 12.80 29.16 1.95
C GLU A 143 11.32 28.83 1.76
N LEU A 144 10.53 29.78 1.25
CA LEU A 144 9.10 29.59 1.01
C LEU A 144 8.86 28.62 -0.16
N THR A 145 9.71 28.68 -1.19
CA THR A 145 9.67 27.74 -2.33
C THR A 145 9.96 26.30 -1.87
N ILE A 146 10.96 26.11 -1.01
CA ILE A 146 11.28 24.81 -0.41
C ILE A 146 10.12 24.30 0.45
N LEU A 147 9.55 25.16 1.29
CA LEU A 147 8.40 24.79 2.12
C LEU A 147 7.20 24.35 1.25
N LEU A 148 6.89 25.11 0.20
CA LEU A 148 5.79 24.79 -0.71
C LEU A 148 6.05 23.47 -1.46
N PHE A 149 7.29 23.24 -1.91
CA PHE A 149 7.69 21.97 -2.53
C PHE A 149 7.48 20.80 -1.56
N ALA A 150 7.90 20.95 -0.31
CA ALA A 150 7.72 19.91 0.72
C ALA A 150 6.24 19.59 0.98
N ILE A 151 5.39 20.61 1.04
CA ILE A 151 3.93 20.44 1.21
C ILE A 151 3.33 19.69 0.01
N VAL A 152 3.67 20.10 -1.21
CA VAL A 152 3.16 19.45 -2.43
C VAL A 152 3.65 18.01 -2.53
N ALA A 153 4.93 17.76 -2.23
CA ALA A 153 5.49 16.41 -2.18
C ALA A 153 4.79 15.53 -1.13
N LEU A 154 4.45 16.09 0.03
CA LEU A 154 3.70 15.38 1.08
C LEU A 154 2.28 15.00 0.62
N VAL A 155 1.55 15.95 0.03
CA VAL A 155 0.21 15.71 -0.52
C VAL A 155 0.26 14.65 -1.61
N PHE A 156 1.26 14.73 -2.49
CA PHE A 156 1.48 13.73 -3.53
C PHE A 156 1.76 12.34 -2.95
N ALA A 157 2.61 12.24 -1.92
CA ALA A 157 2.90 10.98 -1.23
C ALA A 157 1.66 10.37 -0.56
N ILE A 158 0.80 11.18 0.06
CA ILE A 158 -0.50 10.74 0.61
C ILE A 158 -1.37 10.14 -0.49
N PHE A 159 -1.50 10.87 -1.60
CA PHE A 159 -2.34 10.44 -2.72
C PHE A 159 -1.81 9.16 -3.39
N PHE A 160 -0.50 9.06 -3.58
CA PHE A 160 0.15 7.88 -4.13
C PHE A 160 -0.05 6.66 -3.23
N ASN A 161 0.11 6.80 -1.91
CA ASN A 161 -0.17 5.72 -0.96
C ASN A 161 -1.65 5.30 -1.01
N ALA A 162 -2.57 6.26 -1.12
CA ALA A 162 -3.99 5.94 -1.28
C ALA A 162 -4.25 5.11 -2.55
N LEU A 163 -3.63 5.46 -3.67
CA LEU A 163 -3.72 4.69 -4.92
C LEU A 163 -3.20 3.26 -4.75
N TYR A 164 -2.02 3.11 -4.13
CA TYR A 164 -1.41 1.81 -3.88
C TYR A 164 -2.32 0.91 -3.02
N TYR A 165 -2.74 1.38 -1.85
CA TYR A 165 -3.59 0.60 -0.96
C TYR A 165 -4.97 0.31 -1.55
N ASN A 166 -5.52 1.23 -2.35
CA ASN A 166 -6.76 0.99 -3.06
C ASN A 166 -6.59 -0.11 -4.13
N PHE A 167 -5.49 -0.08 -4.87
CA PHE A 167 -5.15 -1.14 -5.82
C PHE A 167 -4.99 -2.50 -5.13
N CYS A 168 -4.28 -2.55 -3.99
CA CYS A 168 -4.18 -3.75 -3.15
C CYS A 168 -5.56 -4.26 -2.70
N GLY A 169 -6.46 -3.35 -2.31
CA GLY A 169 -7.85 -3.67 -1.98
C GLY A 169 -8.63 -4.28 -3.15
N LEU A 170 -8.45 -3.76 -4.36
CA LEU A 170 -9.11 -4.29 -5.58
C LEU A 170 -8.57 -5.67 -5.99
N ILE A 171 -7.26 -5.89 -5.93
CA ILE A 171 -6.70 -7.21 -6.28
C ILE A 171 -7.05 -8.29 -5.25
N THR A 172 -7.37 -7.90 -4.01
CA THR A 172 -7.90 -8.81 -2.99
C THR A 172 -9.26 -9.39 -3.41
N GLN A 173 -10.08 -8.63 -4.15
CA GLN A 173 -11.44 -9.05 -4.51
C GLN A 173 -11.46 -10.24 -5.49
N PRO A 174 -12.41 -11.19 -5.33
CA PRO A 174 -12.64 -12.24 -6.33
C PRO A 174 -13.32 -11.64 -7.55
N THR A 175 -12.51 -11.08 -8.47
CA THR A 175 -13.00 -10.47 -9.72
C THR A 175 -12.23 -11.03 -10.91
N THR A 176 -12.93 -11.18 -12.03
CA THR A 176 -12.36 -11.55 -13.34
C THR A 176 -11.76 -10.37 -14.09
N LYS A 177 -11.83 -9.16 -13.51
CA LYS A 177 -11.26 -7.94 -14.09
C LYS A 177 -9.77 -8.13 -14.36
N SER A 178 -9.35 -7.74 -15.55
CA SER A 178 -7.96 -7.68 -15.97
C SER A 178 -7.17 -6.67 -15.14
N PHE A 179 -5.84 -6.76 -15.21
CA PHE A 179 -4.94 -5.84 -14.51
C PHE A 179 -5.23 -4.37 -14.87
N PHE A 180 -5.38 -4.04 -16.17
CA PHE A 180 -5.61 -2.66 -16.60
C PHE A 180 -6.98 -2.12 -16.18
N GLU A 181 -8.00 -2.97 -16.12
CA GLU A 181 -9.31 -2.57 -15.58
C GLU A 181 -9.20 -2.24 -14.09
N LYS A 182 -8.52 -3.09 -13.30
CA LYS A 182 -8.26 -2.83 -11.87
C LYS A 182 -7.41 -1.58 -11.67
N PHE A 183 -6.43 -1.35 -12.53
CA PHE A 183 -5.58 -0.16 -12.50
C PHE A 183 -6.38 1.12 -12.82
N ALA A 184 -7.20 1.10 -13.86
CA ALA A 184 -8.06 2.24 -14.19
C ALA A 184 -9.10 2.50 -13.08
N GLU A 185 -9.68 1.43 -12.53
CA GLU A 185 -10.64 1.52 -11.44
C GLU A 185 -10.02 2.04 -10.15
N CYS A 186 -8.79 1.66 -9.80
CA CYS A 186 -8.12 2.18 -8.60
C CYS A 186 -7.90 3.70 -8.71
N ASN A 187 -7.44 4.18 -9.87
CA ASN A 187 -7.23 5.60 -10.13
C ASN A 187 -8.53 6.39 -10.05
N ARG A 188 -9.58 5.90 -10.73
CA ARG A 188 -10.91 6.52 -10.69
C ARG A 188 -11.48 6.50 -9.27
N SER A 189 -11.44 5.36 -8.59
CA SER A 189 -12.03 5.18 -7.26
C SER A 189 -11.35 6.06 -6.21
N THR A 190 -10.01 6.16 -6.22
CA THR A 190 -9.28 7.02 -5.28
C THR A 190 -9.61 8.49 -5.48
N LEU A 191 -9.78 8.95 -6.73
CA LEU A 191 -10.18 10.32 -7.04
C LEU A 191 -11.63 10.60 -6.65
N THR A 192 -12.58 9.72 -6.99
CA THR A 192 -14.01 9.96 -6.73
C THR A 192 -14.37 9.78 -5.25
N HIS A 193 -13.67 8.90 -4.54
CA HIS A 193 -13.92 8.55 -3.15
C HIS A 193 -12.81 9.04 -2.21
N TRP A 194 -12.16 10.15 -2.56
CA TRP A 194 -11.07 10.74 -1.78
C TRP A 194 -11.46 11.02 -0.32
N ARG A 195 -12.75 11.29 -0.06
CA ARG A 195 -13.31 11.52 1.29
C ARG A 195 -13.15 10.31 2.23
N PHE A 196 -12.98 9.09 1.69
CA PHE A 196 -12.69 7.90 2.48
C PHE A 196 -11.19 7.61 2.53
N ALA A 197 -10.51 7.77 1.38
CA ALA A 197 -9.10 7.49 1.24
C ALA A 197 -8.23 8.44 2.09
N LEU A 198 -8.54 9.74 2.09
CA LEU A 198 -7.74 10.76 2.75
C LEU A 198 -7.73 10.59 4.28
N PRO A 199 -8.86 10.45 4.99
CA PRO A 199 -8.82 10.20 6.44
C PRO A 199 -8.09 8.91 6.79
N MET A 200 -8.27 7.83 6.02
CA MET A 200 -7.57 6.57 6.25
C MET A 200 -6.05 6.73 6.08
N MET A 201 -5.59 7.45 5.05
CA MET A 201 -4.16 7.72 4.86
C MET A 201 -3.59 8.65 5.93
N LEU A 202 -4.34 9.63 6.43
CA LEU A 202 -3.89 10.48 7.54
C LEU A 202 -3.72 9.67 8.82
N ILE A 203 -4.66 8.78 9.14
CA ILE A 203 -4.54 7.85 10.27
C ILE A 203 -3.31 6.96 10.09
N TYR A 204 -3.15 6.37 8.89
CA TYR A 204 -2.00 5.53 8.56
C TYR A 204 -0.69 6.28 8.80
N LEU A 205 -0.52 7.46 8.21
CA LEU A 205 0.71 8.24 8.32
C LEU A 205 0.99 8.69 9.75
N LEU A 206 -0.03 9.10 10.50
CA LEU A 206 0.12 9.47 11.91
C LEU A 206 0.69 8.30 12.71
N ILE A 207 0.16 7.09 12.53
CA ILE A 207 0.64 5.90 13.23
C ILE A 207 2.06 5.55 12.77
N VAL A 208 2.37 5.62 11.48
CA VAL A 208 3.72 5.38 10.95
C VAL A 208 4.72 6.36 11.58
N VAL A 209 4.40 7.65 11.64
CA VAL A 209 5.26 8.68 12.24
C VAL A 209 5.52 8.39 13.72
N ILE A 210 4.48 8.05 14.50
CA ILE A 210 4.61 7.71 15.92
C ILE A 210 5.52 6.48 16.09
N ILE A 211 5.32 5.44 15.28
CA ILE A 211 6.15 4.22 15.32
C ILE A 211 7.61 4.54 14.96
N SER A 212 7.84 5.35 13.92
CA SER A 212 9.17 5.74 13.48
C SER A 212 9.92 6.54 14.54
N LEU A 213 9.25 7.45 15.26
CA LEU A 213 9.84 8.21 16.37
C LEU A 213 10.26 7.29 17.52
N LEU A 214 9.45 6.29 17.85
CA LEU A 214 9.78 5.31 18.88
C LEU A 214 10.99 4.44 18.48
N ASN A 215 11.12 4.09 17.20
CA ASN A 215 12.24 3.28 16.72
C ASN A 215 13.60 4.00 16.78
N GLY A 216 13.64 5.30 16.49
CA GLY A 216 14.87 6.09 16.54
C GLY A 216 15.50 6.21 17.94
N ALA A 217 14.75 5.87 19.00
CA ALA A 217 15.18 6.04 20.38
C ALA A 217 15.98 4.84 20.96
N SER A 218 16.09 3.71 20.25
CA SER A 218 16.64 2.48 20.84
C SER A 218 17.29 1.53 19.83
N ASN A 219 18.54 1.15 20.09
CA ASN A 219 19.34 0.28 19.22
C ASN A 219 19.16 -1.22 19.57
N ASN A 220 17.91 -1.69 19.71
CA ASN A 220 17.61 -3.05 20.16
C ASN A 220 17.23 -3.97 18.99
N ILE A 221 17.87 -5.13 18.91
CA ILE A 221 17.61 -6.15 17.87
C ILE A 221 16.16 -6.64 17.92
N PHE A 222 15.55 -6.78 19.09
CA PHE A 222 14.14 -7.19 19.18
C PHE A 222 13.19 -6.16 18.55
N LEU A 223 13.53 -4.87 18.71
CA LEU A 223 12.78 -3.78 18.14
C LEU A 223 12.90 -3.73 16.60
N SER A 224 14.01 -4.23 16.04
CA SER A 224 14.19 -4.35 14.59
C SER A 224 13.21 -5.31 13.89
N VAL A 225 12.50 -6.17 14.66
CA VAL A 225 11.44 -7.04 14.14
C VAL A 225 10.05 -6.57 14.57
N ILE A 226 9.93 -6.06 15.81
CA ILE A 226 8.65 -5.59 16.35
C ILE A 226 8.10 -4.40 15.55
N TYR A 227 8.92 -3.39 15.24
CA TYR A 227 8.43 -2.22 14.52
C TYR A 227 7.93 -2.54 13.11
N PRO A 228 8.70 -3.28 12.26
CA PRO A 228 8.19 -3.75 10.98
C PRO A 228 6.90 -4.57 11.12
N THR A 229 6.79 -5.40 12.16
CA THR A 229 5.57 -6.19 12.43
C THR A 229 4.35 -5.31 12.66
N ILE A 230 4.46 -4.26 13.48
CA ILE A 230 3.35 -3.33 13.75
C ILE A 230 2.97 -2.59 12.46
N ILE A 231 3.95 -2.14 11.68
CA ILE A 231 3.72 -1.50 10.37
C ILE A 231 3.00 -2.46 9.41
N THR A 232 3.38 -3.74 9.40
CA THR A 232 2.71 -4.75 8.58
C THR A 232 1.26 -4.98 9.00
N ILE A 233 0.96 -5.00 10.31
CA ILE A 233 -0.42 -5.09 10.80
C ILE A 233 -1.23 -3.85 10.35
N LEU A 234 -0.61 -2.66 10.39
CA LEU A 234 -1.23 -1.44 9.89
C LEU A 234 -1.47 -1.47 8.38
N ASN A 235 -0.54 -2.03 7.60
CA ASN A 235 -0.72 -2.26 6.17
C ASN A 235 -1.90 -3.20 5.92
N VAL A 236 -2.01 -4.31 6.65
CA VAL A 236 -3.15 -5.25 6.56
C VAL A 236 -4.46 -4.54 6.87
N PHE A 237 -4.51 -3.73 7.93
CA PHE A 237 -5.71 -2.96 8.27
C PHE A 237 -6.10 -2.04 7.10
N THR A 238 -5.12 -1.36 6.51
CA THR A 238 -5.34 -0.40 5.41
C THR A 238 -5.81 -1.08 4.13
N ILE A 239 -5.20 -2.23 3.77
CA ILE A 239 -5.65 -3.04 2.63
C ILE A 239 -7.09 -3.52 2.87
N CYS A 240 -7.40 -4.02 4.06
CA CYS A 240 -8.76 -4.44 4.44
C CYS A 240 -9.77 -3.30 4.34
N PHE A 241 -9.39 -2.08 4.75
CA PHE A 241 -10.24 -0.89 4.63
C PHE A 241 -10.62 -0.63 3.18
N PHE A 242 -9.65 -0.59 2.26
CA PHE A 242 -9.94 -0.36 0.85
C PHE A 242 -10.67 -1.54 0.19
N TYR A 243 -10.32 -2.78 0.55
CA TYR A 243 -11.04 -3.96 0.11
C TYR A 243 -12.54 -3.86 0.45
N ARG A 244 -12.87 -3.51 1.70
CA ARG A 244 -14.26 -3.34 2.16
C ARG A 244 -14.94 -2.13 1.52
N LEU A 245 -14.23 -1.01 1.38
CA LEU A 245 -14.73 0.17 0.67
C LEU A 245 -15.17 -0.22 -0.74
N ASN A 246 -14.30 -0.90 -1.49
CA ASN A 246 -14.61 -1.32 -2.86
C ASN A 246 -15.76 -2.33 -2.90
N MET A 247 -15.88 -3.25 -1.94
CA MET A 247 -17.02 -4.18 -1.86
C MET A 247 -18.35 -3.43 -1.67
N LEU A 248 -18.37 -2.44 -0.76
CA LEU A 248 -19.56 -1.64 -0.48
C LEU A 248 -19.95 -0.72 -1.65
N LEU A 249 -18.95 -0.18 -2.36
CA LEU A 249 -19.18 0.61 -3.57
C LEU A 249 -19.76 -0.22 -4.71
N ILE A 250 -19.36 -1.49 -4.85
CA ILE A 250 -19.92 -2.41 -5.84
C ILE A 250 -21.35 -2.81 -5.46
N SER A 251 -21.62 -3.16 -4.19
CA SER A 251 -22.96 -3.56 -3.74
C SER A 251 -23.99 -2.44 -3.88
N ASN A 252 -23.58 -1.18 -3.71
CA ASN A 252 -24.45 -0.03 -3.94
C ASN A 252 -24.71 0.26 -5.42
N LYS A 253 -23.81 -0.17 -6.34
CA LYS A 253 -24.04 -0.08 -7.79
C LYS A 253 -24.99 -1.17 -8.28
N SER A 254 -24.89 -2.40 -7.76
CA SER A 254 -25.78 -3.50 -8.16
C SER A 254 -27.24 -3.31 -7.72
N THR A 255 -27.52 -2.38 -6.80
CA THR A 255 -28.88 -1.96 -6.43
C THR A 255 -29.43 -0.80 -7.29
N LEU A 256 -28.62 -0.26 -8.22
CA LEU A 256 -28.99 0.83 -9.13
C LEU A 256 -29.24 0.36 -10.56
N GLU A 257 -28.90 -0.88 -10.91
CA GLU A 257 -29.33 -1.48 -12.17
C GLU A 257 -30.71 -2.11 -11.97
N PRO A 258 -31.77 -1.67 -12.69
CA PRO A 258 -33.01 -2.44 -12.71
C PRO A 258 -32.68 -3.84 -13.23
N PRO A 259 -33.38 -4.90 -12.76
CA PRO A 259 -33.21 -6.22 -13.34
C PRO A 259 -33.36 -6.07 -14.85
N GLN A 260 -32.38 -6.53 -15.62
CA GLN A 260 -32.53 -6.63 -17.07
C GLN A 260 -33.85 -7.36 -17.30
N GLN A 261 -34.85 -6.62 -17.79
CA GLN A 261 -36.09 -7.21 -18.25
C GLN A 261 -35.67 -8.20 -19.33
N ASN A 262 -35.76 -9.47 -18.96
CA ASN A 262 -35.62 -10.60 -19.85
C ASN A 262 -36.82 -10.52 -20.80
N ASN A 263 -36.73 -9.66 -21.81
CA ASN A 263 -37.69 -9.64 -22.89
C ASN A 263 -37.35 -10.83 -23.78
N ASN A 264 -37.95 -11.96 -23.43
CA ASN A 264 -38.28 -13.01 -24.38
C ASN A 264 -38.82 -12.35 -25.66
N LEU A 265 -38.09 -12.46 -26.76
CA LEU A 265 -38.72 -12.59 -28.06
C LEU A 265 -38.36 -13.99 -28.56
N ILE A 266 -39.25 -14.91 -28.19
CA ILE A 266 -39.59 -16.06 -29.02
C ILE A 266 -40.15 -15.47 -30.31
N ILE A 267 -39.48 -15.73 -31.43
CA ILE A 267 -40.08 -15.90 -32.75
C ILE A 267 -39.43 -17.14 -33.35
#